data_AF-A0A182ATF0-F1
#
_entry.id   AF-A0A182ATF0-F1
#
_cell.length_a   1.000
_cell.length_b   1.000
_cell.length_c   1.000
_cell.angle_alpha   90.00
_cell.angle_beta   90.00
_cell.angle_gamma   90.00
#
_symmetry.space_group_name_H-M   'P 1'
#
loop_
_entity.id
_entity.type
_entity.pdbx_description
1 polymer ?
#
loop_
_entity_poly.entity_id
_entity_poly.type
_entity_poly.pdbx_seq_one_letter_code
_entity_poly.pdbx_strand_id
1 'polypeptide(L)' 'MFTTAPEAQILADRWRWEYNSLRPHSALQGRTPMEAAQQGAAA' A
#
# COMPACT_ATOMS: atom_id res chain seq x y z
N MET A 1 -3.22 2.34 -19.53
CA MET A 1 -3.32 0.94 -19.99
C MET A 1 -1.91 0.40 -20.12
N PHE A 2 -1.62 -0.79 -19.59
CA PHE A 2 -0.37 -1.50 -19.87
C PHE A 2 -0.57 -2.44 -21.06
N THR A 3 0.52 -2.77 -21.76
CA THR A 3 0.48 -3.58 -22.99
C THR A 3 1.13 -4.95 -22.82
N THR A 4 1.87 -5.15 -21.73
CA THR A 4 2.53 -6.42 -21.41
C THR A 4 2.34 -6.79 -19.94
N ALA A 5 2.41 -8.09 -19.62
CA ALA A 5 2.32 -8.56 -18.24
C ALA A 5 3.47 -8.01 -17.34
N PRO A 6 4.74 -7.92 -17.79
CA PRO A 6 5.79 -7.31 -16.98
C PRO A 6 5.54 -5.84 -16.64
N GLU A 7 5.03 -5.05 -17.60
CA GLU A 7 4.65 -3.65 -17.36
C GLU A 7 3.54 -3.55 -16.32
N ALA A 8 2.52 -4.40 -16.43
CA ALA A 8 1.43 -4.48 -15.46
C ALA A 8 1.94 -4.76 -14.05
N GLN A 9 2.87 -5.72 -13.93
CA GLN A 9 3.43 -6.12 -12.64
C GLN A 9 4.20 -4.97 -11.99
N ILE A 10 5.05 -4.26 -12.74
CA ILE A 10 5.81 -3.12 -12.22
C ILE A 10 4.88 -2.03 -11.70
N LEU A 11 3.83 -1.69 -12.45
CA LEU A 11 2.85 -0.69 -12.05
C LEU A 11 2.05 -1.12 -10.81
N ALA A 12 1.64 -2.39 -10.75
CA ALA A 12 0.93 -2.94 -9.60
C ALA A 12 1.79 -2.95 -8.33
N ASP A 13 3.06 -3.35 -8.45
CA ASP A 13 4.01 -3.35 -7.34
C ASP A 13 4.28 -1.94 -6.83
N ARG A 14 4.46 -0.98 -7.75
CA ARG A 14 4.61 0.43 -7.40
C ARG A 14 3.38 0.95 -6.67
N TRP A 15 2.20 0.70 -7.22
CA TRP A 15 0.94 1.14 -6.61
C TRP A 15 0.73 0.53 -5.23
N ARG A 16 0.99 -0.77 -5.06
CA ARG A 16 0.88 -1.47 -3.78
C ARG A 16 1.80 -0.88 -2.72
N TRP A 17 3.04 -0.56 -3.09
CA TRP A 17 3.98 0.09 -2.17
C TRP A 17 3.48 1.47 -1.73
N GLU A 18 3.02 2.30 -2.67
CA GLU A 18 2.48 3.63 -2.36
C GLU A 18 1.22 3.56 -1.48
N TYR A 19 0.30 2.64 -1.80
CA TYR A 19 -0.92 2.43 -1.02
C TYR A 19 -0.59 2.04 0.43
N ASN A 20 0.28 1.06 0.61
CA ASN A 20 0.59 0.53 1.94
C ASN A 20 1.47 1.47 2.78
N SER A 21 2.34 2.27 2.14
CA SER A 21 3.40 3.00 2.84
C SER A 21 3.17 4.50 2.92
N LEU A 22 2.40 5.09 1.99
CA LEU A 22 2.34 6.55 1.84
C LEU A 22 0.93 7.14 1.98
N ARG A 23 -0.13 6.35 1.81
CA ARG A 23 -1.50 6.87 1.76
C ARG A 23 -2.23 6.61 3.08
N PRO A 24 -2.54 7.66 3.87
CA PRO A 24 -3.34 7.52 5.06
C PRO A 24 -4.82 7.25 4.72
N HIS A 25 -5.48 6.45 5.53
CA HIS A 25 -6.90 6.10 5.35
C HIS A 25 -7.72 6.47 6.58
N SER A 26 -8.91 7.03 6.37
CA SER A 26 -9.83 7.38 7.46
C SER A 26 -10.27 6.15 8.27
N ALA A 27 -10.47 5.00 7.62
CA ALA A 27 -10.75 3.72 8.29
C ALA A 27 -9.62 3.26 9.23
N LEU A 28 -8.39 3.72 9.00
CA LEU A 28 -7.22 3.46 9.85
C LEU A 28 -6.90 4.64 10.76
N GLN A 29 -7.87 5.52 11.02
CA GLN A 29 -7.71 6.71 11.86
C GLN A 29 -6.63 7.67 11.32
N GLY A 30 -6.54 7.81 10.00
CA GLY A 30 -5.56 8.69 9.37
C GLY A 30 -4.14 8.12 9.33
N ARG A 31 -3.99 6.79 9.43
CA ARG A 31 -2.71 6.09 9.26
C ARG A 31 -2.66 5.34 7.94
N THR A 32 -1.45 5.04 7.50
CA THR A 32 -1.19 4.11 6.42
C THR A 32 -1.42 2.66 6.87
N PRO A 33 -1.67 1.72 5.94
CA PRO A 33 -1.78 0.31 6.28
C PRO A 33 -0.56 -0.24 7.02
N MET A 34 0.65 0.17 6.64
CA MET A 34 1.88 -0.31 7.27
C MET A 34 2.01 0.18 8.72
N GLU A 35 1.71 1.45 9.00
CA GLU A 35 1.70 1.99 10.37
C GLU A 35 0.66 1.28 11.25
N ALA A 36 -0.52 0.98 10.71
CA ALA A 36 -1.56 0.25 11.44
C ALA A 36 -1.13 -1.19 11.76
N ALA A 37 -0.47 -1.88 10.82
CA ALA A 37 0.02 -3.24 11.02
C ALA A 37 1.13 -3.32 12.08
N GLN A 38 2.05 -2.35 12.11
CA GLN A 38 3.11 -2.28 13.11
C GLN A 38 2.58 -2.15 14.54
N GLN A 39 1.47 -1.42 14.73
CA GLN A 39 0.84 -1.30 16.05
C GLN A 39 0.12 -2.58 16.48
N GLY A 40 -0.53 -3.28 15.55
CA GLY A 40 -1.18 -4.57 15.85
C GLY A 40 -0.19 -5.67 16.24
N ALA A 41 1.05 -5.61 15.77
CA ALA A 41 2.11 -6.56 16.14
C ALA A 41 2.73 -6.29 17.52
N ALA A 42 2.46 -5.12 18.12
CA ALA A 42 2.99 -4.71 19.42
C ALA A 42 1.99 -4.89 20.58
N ALA A 43 0.80 -5.43 20.31
CA ALA A 43 -0.26 -5.75 21.27
C ALA A 43 -0.34 -7.25 21.53
#